data_AF-A0A9E4QUI5-F1
#
_entry.id   AF-A0A9E4QUI5-F1
#
_cell.length_a   1.000
_cell.length_b   1.000
_cell.length_c   1.000
_cell.angle_alpha   90.00
_cell.angle_beta   90.00
_cell.angle_gamma   90.00
#
_symmetry.space_group_name_H-M   'P 1'
#
loop_
_entity.id
_entity.type
_entity.pdbx_description
1 polymer ?
#
loop_
_entity_poly.entity_id
_entity_poly.type
_entity_poly.pdbx_seq_one_letter_code
_entity_poly.pdbx_strand_id
1 'polypeptide(L)' 'MPQITGLGHVGIYAEDLMKQRDFYSRVMGLKIADEDLENRGMVFMSAD' A
#
# COMPACT_ATOMS: atom_id res chain seq x y z
N MET A 1 21.66 15.24 -17.87
CA MET A 1 20.89 14.18 -18.56
C MET A 1 19.80 13.71 -17.60
N PRO A 2 18.52 13.66 -18.00
CA PRO A 2 17.46 13.13 -17.16
C PRO A 2 17.69 11.62 -16.91
N GLN A 3 17.48 11.18 -15.67
CA GLN A 3 17.60 9.78 -15.26
C GLN A 3 16.57 9.45 -14.19
N ILE A 4 16.16 8.19 -14.12
CA ILE A 4 15.30 7.67 -13.06
C ILE A 4 16.14 7.56 -11.79
N THR A 5 15.70 8.20 -10.70
CA THR A 5 16.44 8.24 -9.42
C THR A 5 16.00 7.18 -8.42
N GLY A 6 14.89 6.50 -8.68
CA GLY A 6 14.36 5.44 -7.83
C GLY A 6 12.95 5.01 -8.21
N LEU A 7 12.44 4.01 -7.49
CA LEU A 7 11.06 3.57 -7.55
C LEU A 7 10.22 4.37 -6.54
N GLY A 8 9.12 4.97 -7.00
CA GLY A 8 8.26 5.79 -6.14
C GLY A 8 7.33 4.98 -5.22
N HIS A 9 6.69 3.94 -5.75
CA HIS A 9 5.80 3.05 -5.00
C HIS A 9 5.59 1.72 -5.76
N VAL A 10 4.98 0.74 -5.10
CA VAL A 10 4.56 -0.53 -5.70
C VAL A 10 3.06 -0.71 -5.48
N GLY A 11 2.32 -0.98 -6.56
CA GLY A 11 0.93 -1.42 -6.49
C GLY A 11 0.85 -2.94 -6.46
N ILE A 12 0.09 -3.49 -5.52
CA ILE A 12 -0.11 -4.93 -5.36
C ILE A 12 -1.60 -5.24 -5.49
N TYR A 13 -1.95 -6.16 -6.39
CA TYR A 13 -3.30 -6.73 -6.43
C TYR A 13 -3.43 -7.79 -5.35
N ALA A 14 -4.46 -7.68 -4.51
CA ALA A 14 -4.70 -8.58 -3.40
C ALA A 14 -6.04 -9.32 -3.58
N GLU A 15 -6.01 -10.64 -3.47
CA GLU A 15 -7.23 -11.46 -3.44
C GLU A 15 -8.05 -11.23 -2.16
N ASP A 16 -7.36 -11.02 -1.04
CA ASP A 16 -7.96 -10.67 0.26
C ASP A 16 -7.32 -9.39 0.78
N LEU A 17 -7.94 -8.25 0.42
CA LEU A 17 -7.46 -6.93 0.76
C LEU A 17 -7.33 -6.74 2.28
N MET A 18 -8.28 -7.25 3.05
CA MET A 18 -8.32 -7.04 4.48
C MET A 18 -7.20 -7.79 5.19
N LYS A 19 -6.88 -9.02 4.75
CA LYS A 19 -5.70 -9.74 5.27
C LYS A 19 -4.38 -9.07 4.89
N GLN A 20 -4.26 -8.56 3.66
CA GLN A 20 -3.02 -7.90 3.23
C GLN A 20 -2.82 -6.58 3.98
N ARG A 21 -3.86 -5.74 4.09
CA ARG A 21 -3.85 -4.51 4.91
C ARG A 21 -3.41 -4.78 6.34
N ASP A 22 -3.95 -5.83 6.94
CA ASP A 22 -3.63 -6.25 8.29
C ASP A 22 -2.18 -6.72 8.44
N PHE A 23 -1.68 -7.54 7.51
CA PHE A 23 -0.29 -7.97 7.49
C PHE A 23 0.67 -6.79 7.35
N TYR A 24 0.46 -5.93 6.36
CA TYR A 24 1.35 -4.78 6.12
C TYR A 24 1.33 -3.78 7.27
N SER A 25 0.21 -3.62 7.99
CA SER A 25 0.17 -2.72 9.14
C SER A 25 0.72 -3.33 10.42
N ARG A 26 0.30 -4.54 10.78
CA ARG A 26 0.64 -5.13 12.09
C ARG A 26 1.95 -5.90 12.10
N VAL A 27 2.32 -6.53 10.99
CA VAL A 27 3.55 -7.32 10.88
C VAL A 27 4.68 -6.48 10.32
N MET A 28 4.42 -5.75 9.22
CA MET A 28 5.45 -4.95 8.55
C MET A 28 5.57 -3.52 9.11
N GLY A 29 4.58 -3.05 9.88
CA GLY A 29 4.61 -1.73 10.52
C GLY A 29 4.28 -0.56 9.62
N LEU A 30 3.73 -0.79 8.42
CA LEU A 30 3.29 0.29 7.54
C LEU A 30 2.03 0.96 8.08
N LYS A 31 1.94 2.28 7.90
CA LYS A 31 0.77 3.07 8.31
C LYS A 31 -0.17 3.24 7.12
N ILE A 32 -1.48 3.24 7.39
CA ILE A 32 -2.48 3.58 6.38
C ILE A 32 -2.38 5.07 6.12
N ALA A 33 -2.11 5.43 4.87
CA ALA A 33 -2.06 6.82 4.42
C ALA A 33 -3.43 7.27 3.90
N ASP A 34 -4.14 6.38 3.20
CA ASP A 34 -5.49 6.60 2.68
C ASP A 34 -6.15 5.25 2.35
N GLU A 35 -7.48 5.19 2.34
CA GLU A 35 -8.22 3.99 1.95
C GLU A 35 -9.63 4.28 1.41
N ASP A 36 -10.03 3.50 0.39
CA ASP A 36 -11.40 3.43 -0.13
C ASP A 36 -11.78 1.96 -0.26
N LEU A 37 -12.30 1.41 0.84
CA LEU A 37 -12.63 0.00 0.95
C LEU A 37 -13.93 -0.36 0.22
N GLU A 38 -14.88 0.58 0.16
CA GLU A 38 -16.24 0.29 -0.30
C GLU A 38 -16.40 0.46 -1.81
N ASN A 39 -15.85 1.54 -2.39
CA ASN A 39 -16.10 1.85 -3.80
C ASN A 39 -14.99 1.31 -4.71
N ARG A 40 -13.76 1.26 -4.20
CA ARG A 40 -12.57 0.91 -5.01
C ARG A 40 -11.83 -0.32 -4.51
N GLY A 41 -12.04 -0.74 -3.27
CA GLY A 41 -11.32 -1.86 -2.67
C GLY A 41 -9.81 -1.64 -2.67
N MET A 42 -9.36 -0.49 -2.17
CA MET A 42 -7.95 -0.10 -2.19
C MET A 42 -7.46 0.53 -0.89
N VAL A 43 -6.18 0.33 -0.58
CA VAL A 43 -5.49 0.91 0.59
C VAL A 43 -4.12 1.40 0.14
N PHE A 44 -3.78 2.64 0.48
CA PHE A 44 -2.44 3.18 0.35
C PHE A 44 -1.74 3.16 1.70
N MET A 45 -0.50 2.67 1.72
CA MET A 45 0.28 2.52 2.94
C MET A 45 1.67 3.14 2.78
N SER A 46 2.21 3.69 3.87
CA SER A 46 3.55 4.29 3.91
C SER A 46 4.36 3.77 5.10
N ALA A 47 5.68 3.74 4.96
CA ALA A 47 6.62 3.47 6.05
C ALA A 47 7.04 4.75 6.80
N ASP A 48 6.66 5.93 6.29
CA ASP A 48 7.01 7.23 6.84
C ASP A 48 6.15 7.63 8.06
#